data_AF-A0A447IK93-F1
#
_entry.id   AF-A0A447IK93-F1
#
_cell.length_a   1.000
_cell.length_b   1.000
_cell.length_c   1.000
_cell.angle_alpha   90.00
_cell.angle_beta   90.00
_cell.angle_gamma   90.00
#
_symmetry.space_group_name_H-M   'P 1'
#
loop_
_entity.id
_entity.type
_entity.pdbx_description
1 polymer ?
#
loop_
_entity_poly.entity_id
_entity_poly.type
_entity_poly.pdbx_seq_one_letter_code
_entity_poly.pdbx_strand_id
1 'polypeptide(L)' 'MCLMKTPKTPAPAPIAAFDNTESIRSADLEARLRRRRAGAAANVLTSASGIPHTPTLGGVAQ' A
#
# COMPACT_ATOMS: atom_id res chain seq x y z
N MET A 1 2.16 -17.88 50.82
CA MET A 1 1.84 -17.80 49.38
C MET A 1 1.19 -16.45 49.11
N CYS A 2 1.91 -15.54 48.45
CA CYS A 2 1.36 -14.24 48.05
C CYS A 2 0.71 -14.39 46.67
N LEU A 3 -0.62 -14.46 46.60
CA LEU A 3 -1.35 -14.44 45.33
C LEU A 3 -1.25 -13.04 44.74
N MET A 4 -0.28 -12.83 43.84
CA MET A 4 -0.22 -11.62 43.02
C MET A 4 -1.35 -11.67 41.99
N LYS A 5 -2.48 -11.07 42.35
CA LYS A 5 -3.59 -10.79 41.46
C LYS A 5 -3.11 -9.70 40.51
N THR A 6 -2.67 -10.07 39.31
CA THR A 6 -2.27 -9.10 38.29
C THR A 6 -3.45 -8.16 38.01
N PRO A 7 -3.27 -6.83 38.12
CA PRO A 7 -4.35 -5.90 37.87
C PRO A 7 -4.71 -5.99 36.38
N LYS A 8 -5.95 -6.41 36.10
CA LYS A 8 -6.47 -6.47 34.73
C LYS A 8 -6.68 -5.04 34.25
N THR A 9 -5.78 -4.56 33.40
CA THR A 9 -5.92 -3.25 32.77
C THR A 9 -7.15 -3.25 31.87
N PRO A 10 -8.06 -2.27 32.01
CA PRO A 10 -9.21 -2.18 31.13
C PRO A 10 -8.73 -1.91 29.70
N ALA A 11 -9.27 -2.66 28.74
CA ALA A 11 -9.00 -2.40 27.33
C ALA A 11 -9.45 -0.97 27.00
N PRO A 12 -8.65 -0.19 26.23
CA PRO A 12 -9.03 1.16 25.86
C PRO A 12 -10.36 1.12 25.10
N ALA A 13 -11.32 1.92 25.55
CA ALA A 13 -12.61 2.03 24.90
C ALA A 13 -12.39 2.60 23.48
N PRO A 14 -13.02 2.01 22.45
CA PRO A 14 -12.95 2.56 21.11
C PRO A 14 -13.59 3.95 21.11
N ILE A 15 -12.79 4.98 20.82
CA ILE A 15 -13.26 6.36 20.68
C ILE A 15 -13.93 6.46 19.32
N ALA A 16 -15.22 6.81 19.30
CA ALA A 16 -15.93 7.03 18.05
C ALA A 16 -15.34 8.25 17.33
N ALA A 17 -14.81 8.04 16.12
CA ALA A 17 -14.45 9.13 15.22
C ALA A 17 -15.75 9.65 14.58
N PHE A 18 -16.29 10.75 15.12
CA PHE A 18 -17.53 11.36 14.62
C PHE A 18 -17.36 12.04 13.26
N ASP A 19 -16.13 12.40 12.90
CA ASP A 19 -15.74 12.94 11.60
C ASP A 19 -14.59 12.10 11.03
N ASN A 20 -14.79 11.58 9.82
CA ASN A 20 -13.83 10.76 9.09
C ASN A 20 -13.42 11.38 7.74
N THR A 21 -13.79 12.65 7.49
CA THR A 21 -13.55 13.35 6.22
C THR A 21 -12.08 13.35 5.80
N GLU A 22 -11.15 13.64 6.72
CA GLU A 22 -9.71 13.62 6.43
C GLU A 22 -9.17 12.22 6.13
N SER A 23 -9.75 11.18 6.73
CA SER A 23 -9.38 9.78 6.43
C SER A 23 -9.86 9.35 5.04
N ILE A 24 -11.04 9.81 4.62
CA ILE A 24 -11.57 9.55 3.28
C ILE A 24 -10.73 10.28 2.23
N ARG A 25 -10.36 11.54 2.52
CA ARG A 25 -9.51 12.35 1.64
C ARG A 25 -8.13 11.70 1.46
N SER A 26 -7.52 11.22 2.53
CA SER A 26 -6.21 10.55 2.45
C SER A 26 -6.29 9.23 1.66
N ALA A 27 -7.35 8.45 1.85
CA ALA A 27 -7.58 7.22 1.10
C ALA A 27 -7.77 7.47 -0.41
N ASP A 28 -8.50 8.51 -0.81
CA ASP A 28 -8.68 8.87 -2.23
C ASP A 28 -7.35 9.35 -2.85
N LEU A 29 -6.58 10.20 -2.16
CA LEU A 29 -5.26 10.62 -2.61
C LEU A 29 -4.33 9.42 -2.83
N GLU A 30 -4.33 8.46 -1.91
CA GLU A 30 -3.55 7.24 -2.03
C GLU A 30 -4.01 6.38 -3.21
N ALA A 31 -5.32 6.21 -3.40
CA ALA A 31 -5.88 5.47 -4.52
C ALA A 31 -5.52 6.10 -5.88
N ARG A 32 -5.49 7.43 -5.96
CA ARG A 32 -5.03 8.17 -7.16
C ARG A 32 -3.53 7.99 -7.39
N LEU A 33 -2.72 7.97 -6.33
CA LEU A 33 -1.29 7.71 -6.44
C LEU A 33 -1.00 6.27 -6.90
N ARG A 34 -1.70 5.27 -6.35
CA ARG A 34 -1.58 3.87 -6.80
C ARG A 34 -1.92 3.71 -8.27
N ARG A 35 -3.03 4.30 -8.73
CA ARG A 35 -3.43 4.29 -10.15
C ARG A 35 -2.38 4.93 -11.06
N ARG A 36 -1.83 6.09 -10.68
CA ARG A 36 -0.76 6.75 -11.44
C ARG A 36 0.53 5.93 -11.47
N ARG A 37 0.92 5.31 -10.35
CA ARG A 37 2.09 4.42 -10.29
C ARG A 37 1.91 3.19 -11.18
N ALA A 38 0.72 2.60 -11.20
CA ALA A 38 0.43 1.46 -12.09
C ALA A 38 0.53 1.86 -13.58
N GLY A 39 0.00 3.02 -13.97
CA GLY A 39 0.14 3.55 -15.33
C GLY A 39 1.58 3.90 -15.68
N ALA A 40 2.35 4.49 -14.74
CA ALA A 40 3.76 4.77 -14.93
C ALA A 40 4.59 3.49 -15.09
N ALA A 41 4.31 2.46 -14.30
CA ALA A 41 4.94 1.15 -14.42
C ALA A 41 4.61 0.49 -15.77
N ALA A 42 3.35 0.57 -16.23
CA ALA A 42 2.98 0.10 -17.55
C ALA A 42 3.76 0.83 -18.65
N ASN A 43 3.82 2.17 -18.60
CA ASN A 43 4.60 2.96 -19.54
C ASN A 43 6.08 2.58 -19.54
N VAL A 44 6.68 2.33 -18.38
CA VAL A 44 8.08 1.90 -18.27
C VAL A 44 8.24 0.52 -18.90
N LEU A 45 7.43 -0.47 -18.51
CA LEU A 45 7.51 -1.85 -19.01
C LEU A 45 7.24 -1.95 -20.53
N THR A 46 6.40 -1.08 -21.09
CA THR A 46 6.12 -1.05 -22.53
C THR A 46 7.02 -0.09 -23.31
N SER A 47 7.80 0.76 -22.62
CA SER A 47 8.76 1.65 -23.28
C SER A 47 10.00 0.87 -23.73
N ALA A 48 10.74 1.43 -24.68
CA ALA A 48 12.00 0.87 -25.15
C ALA A 48 13.04 0.67 -24.03
N SER A 49 12.92 1.35 -22.88
CA SER A 49 13.79 1.11 -21.72
C SER A 49 13.37 -0.09 -20.86
N GLY A 50 12.10 -0.48 -20.89
CA GLY A 50 11.58 -1.62 -20.12
C GLY A 50 11.44 -2.91 -20.92
N ILE A 51 11.40 -2.82 -22.26
CA ILE A 51 11.51 -3.98 -23.13
C ILE A 51 13.01 -4.36 -23.21
N PRO A 52 13.44 -5.52 -22.70
CA PRO A 52 14.80 -5.97 -22.91
C PRO A 52 15.06 -6.08 -24.42
N HIS A 53 16.15 -5.46 -24.90
CA HIS A 53 16.56 -5.52 -26.30
C HIS A 53 16.96 -6.96 -26.66
N THR A 54 15.98 -7.78 -27.01
CA THR A 54 16.21 -9.09 -27.63
C THR A 54 15.72 -9.02 -29.08
N PRO A 55 16.55 -9.42 -30.07
CA PRO A 55 16.19 -9.34 -31.49
C PRO A 55 15.03 -10.28 -31.86
N THR A 56 14.68 -11.20 -30.97
CA THR A 56 13.58 -12.14 -31.10
C THR A 56 12.59 -11.95 -29.95
N LEU A 57 11.30 -11.80 -30.29
CA LEU A 57 10.22 -11.77 -29.29
C LEU A 57 10.25 -13.08 -28.48
N GLY A 58 10.52 -12.99 -27.18
CA GLY A 58 10.65 -14.15 -26.28
C GLY A 58 12.08 -14.60 -25.96
N GLY A 59 13.11 -13.91 -26.45
CA GLY A 59 14.48 -14.10 -25.97
C GLY A 59 14.65 -13.55 -24.55
N VAL A 60 15.28 -14.31 -23.64
CA VAL A 60 15.78 -13.76 -22.37
C VAL A 60 17.13 -13.07 -22.62
N ALA A 61 17.35 -11.92 -21.99
CA ALA A 61 18.63 -11.22 -22.08
C ALA A 61 19.75 -12.12 -21.55
N GLN A 62 20.84 -12.27 -22.32
CA GLN A 62 22.08 -12.93 -21.88
C GLN A 62 23.02 -11.90 -21.25
#